data_AF-A0A850B8H7-F1
#
_entry.id   AF-A0A850B8H7-F1
#
_cell.length_a   1.000
_cell.length_b   1.000
_cell.length_c   1.000
_cell.angle_alpha   90.00
_cell.angle_beta   90.00
_cell.angle_gamma   90.00
#
_symmetry.space_group_name_H-M   'P 1'
#
loop_
_entity.id
_entity.type
_entity.pdbx_description
1 polymer ?
#
loop_
_entity_poly.entity_id
_entity_poly.type
_entity_poly.pdbx_seq_one_letter_code
_entity_poly.pdbx_strand_id
1 'polypeptide(L)'
;MRTTILILSSIIGFSALTLGCIGDPEGGEPVQGEGKSEVGVYEEENSAGVEGTGDSGANPEAPEAGEICTVSVFDAKYGDGHEWKGKPTPILPPGQWDWKPSDNDLANWKNFEKNIGAFELLTDASGGPAGWELLGNSLNAVDFAGPAAYFHGSEGRDIVNLGPQGKIHSMSGGLGAGPDVLVFNESWSLDYSTGSGGAACDDDIVVAGCDENADSSFDIATTSIHAGAGADLFFVRDAKASGFDGGNLDGNTSALDPEDGDDIAVFRGNMLDFRFFGGAGNDTAIWYVDEVNQSTPWLGPNFFGGGGAGSALWSDSGTDRLVLVIPTDTELISSGATQPGQLLVRILNGYEAQPEWDGPTVGDPKAKYCITCGVSPAGEKTITIEYRSADGGVNTGYFWVTAFEELQIGIGAGAQVYSIDDVAGTVTLDPSLEKTTPPALDPAYCASKG
;
A
#
# COMPACT_ATOMS: atom_id res chain seq x y z
N MET A 1 -9.54 -46.57 -40.65
CA MET A 1 -9.67 -47.07 -39.26
C MET A 1 -8.51 -46.52 -38.44
N ARG A 2 -8.77 -46.18 -37.17
CA ARG A 2 -7.95 -45.38 -36.21
C ARG A 2 -8.25 -43.88 -36.34
N THR A 3 -9.30 -43.36 -35.71
CA THR A 3 -9.63 -43.18 -34.27
C THR A 3 -8.94 -41.96 -33.68
N THR A 4 -9.65 -40.84 -33.81
CA THR A 4 -9.52 -39.56 -33.11
C THR A 4 -9.92 -39.73 -31.65
N ILE A 5 -9.15 -39.19 -30.70
CA ILE A 5 -9.54 -39.03 -29.31
C ILE A 5 -9.77 -37.54 -29.06
N LEU A 6 -11.04 -37.16 -28.86
CA LEU A 6 -11.44 -35.90 -28.23
C LEU A 6 -11.26 -36.04 -26.71
N ILE A 7 -10.68 -35.04 -26.07
CA ILE A 7 -10.75 -34.85 -24.62
C ILE A 7 -11.74 -33.72 -24.37
N LEU A 8 -12.85 -34.05 -23.71
CA LEU A 8 -13.83 -33.10 -23.17
C LEU A 8 -13.25 -32.42 -21.93
N SER A 9 -13.30 -31.09 -21.91
CA SER A 9 -13.09 -30.28 -20.70
C SER A 9 -14.39 -30.20 -19.90
N SER A 10 -14.32 -30.60 -18.65
CA SER A 10 -15.42 -30.55 -17.69
C SER A 10 -15.58 -29.14 -17.13
N ILE A 11 -16.75 -28.55 -17.33
CA ILE A 11 -17.22 -27.31 -16.71
C ILE A 11 -17.76 -27.68 -15.32
N ILE A 12 -17.17 -27.14 -14.25
CA ILE A 12 -17.76 -27.15 -12.90
C ILE A 12 -18.36 -25.77 -12.66
N GLY A 13 -19.68 -25.67 -12.79
CA GLY A 13 -20.44 -24.50 -12.39
C GLY A 13 -20.74 -24.54 -10.89
N PHE A 14 -20.41 -23.47 -10.18
CA PHE A 14 -20.90 -23.23 -8.82
C PHE A 14 -22.30 -22.64 -8.89
N SER A 15 -23.26 -23.33 -8.28
CA SER A 15 -24.63 -22.87 -8.10
C SER A 15 -24.76 -22.08 -6.80
N ALA A 16 -25.34 -20.89 -6.89
CA ALA A 16 -25.74 -20.08 -5.75
C ALA A 16 -26.89 -20.77 -4.99
N LEU A 17 -26.69 -20.96 -3.68
CA LEU A 17 -27.72 -21.39 -2.74
C LEU A 17 -28.36 -20.15 -2.12
N THR A 18 -29.52 -19.76 -2.65
CA THR A 18 -30.46 -18.84 -2.01
C THR A 18 -31.19 -19.57 -0.88
N LEU A 19 -31.02 -19.10 0.36
CA LEU A 19 -31.90 -19.47 1.46
C LEU A 19 -32.72 -18.24 1.84
N GLY A 20 -34.02 -18.30 1.54
CA GLY A 20 -34.99 -17.30 1.98
C GLY A 20 -35.36 -17.47 3.44
N CYS A 21 -35.69 -16.36 4.10
CA CYS A 21 -36.57 -16.34 5.26
C CYS A 21 -37.62 -15.25 5.05
N ILE A 22 -38.87 -15.69 5.12
CA ILE A 22 -40.11 -14.91 5.08
C ILE A 22 -40.33 -14.31 6.47
N GLY A 23 -40.70 -13.03 6.53
CA GLY A 23 -41.17 -12.39 7.76
C GLY A 23 -41.50 -10.92 7.57
N ASP A 24 -42.69 -10.65 7.04
CA ASP A 24 -43.45 -9.40 7.22
C ASP A 24 -44.78 -9.83 7.91
N PRO A 25 -45.52 -8.97 8.65
CA PRO A 25 -45.79 -7.58 8.27
C PRO A 25 -45.99 -6.56 9.42
N GLU A 26 -46.22 -5.32 8.98
CA GLU A 26 -47.09 -4.25 9.55
C GLU A 26 -46.40 -2.96 10.02
N GLY A 27 -46.52 -1.92 9.19
CA GLY A 27 -47.32 -0.73 9.52
C GLY A 27 -46.62 0.42 10.26
N GLY A 28 -46.41 1.54 9.56
CA GLY A 28 -46.16 2.85 10.17
C GLY A 28 -45.76 3.94 9.17
N GLU A 29 -46.60 4.97 9.05
CA GLU A 29 -46.50 6.13 8.14
C GLU A 29 -45.24 7.02 8.35
N PRO A 30 -44.85 7.84 7.35
CA PRO A 30 -43.73 8.76 7.46
C PRO A 30 -44.15 10.08 8.12
N VAL A 31 -43.42 10.50 9.15
CA VAL A 31 -43.51 11.86 9.70
C VAL A 31 -42.43 12.73 9.06
N GLN A 32 -42.89 13.75 8.33
CA GLN A 32 -42.09 14.89 7.89
C GLN A 32 -41.57 15.65 9.11
N GLY A 33 -40.26 15.89 9.15
CA GLY A 33 -39.60 16.77 10.12
C GLY A 33 -38.67 17.71 9.38
N GLU A 34 -39.15 18.93 9.14
CA GLU A 34 -38.34 20.07 8.73
C GLU A 34 -37.31 20.39 9.83
N GLY A 35 -36.03 20.47 9.47
CA GLY A 35 -34.94 20.87 10.36
C GLY A 35 -33.96 21.74 9.60
N LYS A 36 -33.86 23.00 10.01
CA LYS A 36 -33.28 24.12 9.27
C LYS A 36 -31.76 24.07 9.16
N SER A 37 -31.31 24.52 7.99
CA SER A 37 -29.98 25.04 7.68
C SER A 37 -29.65 26.25 8.56
N GLU A 38 -28.45 26.26 9.16
CA GLU A 38 -27.69 27.47 9.44
C GLU A 38 -26.24 27.27 8.96
N VAL A 39 -25.89 28.03 7.94
CA VAL A 39 -24.56 28.16 7.35
C VAL A 39 -23.83 29.25 8.11
N GLY A 40 -22.74 28.88 8.80
CA GLY A 40 -21.80 29.83 9.39
C GLY A 40 -20.67 30.11 8.41
N VAL A 41 -20.70 31.29 7.79
CA VAL A 41 -19.62 31.85 6.97
C VAL A 41 -18.60 32.46 7.92
N TYR A 42 -17.33 32.10 7.78
CA TYR A 42 -16.21 32.91 8.24
C TYR A 42 -15.28 33.16 7.04
N GLU A 43 -15.33 34.39 6.55
CA GLU A 43 -14.26 35.02 5.76
C GLU A 43 -13.24 35.59 6.76
N GLU A 44 -11.95 35.35 6.56
CA GLU A 44 -10.93 36.36 6.88
C GLU A 44 -9.74 36.26 5.93
N GLU A 45 -9.18 37.44 5.64
CA GLU A 45 -8.43 37.80 4.45
C GLU A 45 -6.91 37.54 4.53
N ASN A 46 -6.34 37.29 3.33
CA ASN A 46 -5.02 37.68 2.81
C ASN A 46 -3.95 38.34 3.71
N SER A 47 -2.73 37.77 3.64
CA SER A 47 -1.50 38.52 3.33
C SER A 47 -0.42 37.57 2.77
N ALA A 48 -0.10 37.58 1.48
CA ALA A 48 0.96 38.38 0.85
C ALA A 48 2.41 37.88 1.09
N GLY A 49 2.89 37.07 0.14
CA GLY A 49 4.15 37.28 -0.61
C GLY A 49 5.49 36.95 0.06
N VAL A 50 6.11 35.86 -0.37
CA VAL A 50 7.58 35.73 -0.44
C VAL A 50 7.95 34.99 -1.73
N GLU A 51 8.62 35.69 -2.65
CA GLU A 51 9.44 35.07 -3.70
C GLU A 51 10.68 34.46 -3.03
N GLY A 52 10.96 33.18 -3.31
CA GLY A 52 12.16 32.49 -2.86
C GLY A 52 12.61 31.48 -3.90
N THR A 53 13.75 31.76 -4.50
CA THR A 53 14.45 31.02 -5.55
C THR A 53 14.79 29.59 -5.14
N GLY A 54 14.69 28.68 -6.11
CA GLY A 54 14.86 27.25 -5.90
C GLY A 54 16.24 26.79 -5.43
N ASP A 55 16.21 25.57 -4.91
CA ASP A 55 17.34 24.68 -4.74
C ASP A 55 16.80 23.26 -5.00
N SER A 56 17.00 22.78 -6.24
CA SER A 56 16.70 21.41 -6.67
C SER A 56 17.98 20.62 -6.48
N GLY A 57 18.14 19.99 -5.33
CA GLY A 57 19.38 19.33 -4.97
C GLY A 57 19.33 18.64 -3.63
N ALA A 58 18.56 17.56 -3.52
CA ALA A 58 18.74 16.58 -2.48
C ALA A 58 18.52 15.18 -3.07
N ASN A 59 19.53 14.32 -2.92
CA ASN A 59 19.31 12.87 -2.83
C ASN A 59 18.17 12.66 -1.80
N PRO A 60 17.25 11.70 -1.97
CA PRO A 60 16.40 11.28 -0.87
C PRO A 60 17.31 10.58 0.14
N GLU A 61 17.85 11.35 1.08
CA GLU A 61 18.27 10.83 2.37
C GLU A 61 16.99 10.40 3.10
N ALA A 62 17.04 9.25 3.79
CA ALA A 62 15.93 8.81 4.63
C ALA A 62 15.48 9.99 5.52
N PRO A 63 14.16 10.20 5.72
CA PRO A 63 13.64 11.40 6.35
C PRO A 63 14.36 11.68 7.68
N GLU A 64 15.01 12.85 7.78
CA GLU A 64 15.55 13.32 9.04
C GLU A 64 14.37 13.65 9.96
N ALA A 65 14.30 12.99 11.13
CA ALA A 65 13.30 13.22 12.17
C ALA A 65 13.14 14.73 12.47
N GLY A 66 12.05 15.32 11.97
CA GLY A 66 12.09 16.72 11.56
C GLY A 66 10.92 17.63 11.94
N GLU A 67 9.90 17.18 12.67
CA GLU A 67 8.93 18.07 13.32
C GLU A 67 8.50 17.51 14.68
N ILE A 68 8.46 18.35 15.73
CA ILE A 68 7.98 17.91 17.06
C ILE A 68 6.46 17.92 17.00
N CYS A 69 5.87 16.85 16.50
CA CYS A 69 4.45 16.60 16.66
C CYS A 69 4.11 16.59 18.16
N THR A 70 3.00 17.23 18.55
CA THR A 70 2.48 17.07 19.92
C THR A 70 1.95 15.66 20.05
N VAL A 71 2.79 14.73 20.50
CA VAL A 71 2.50 13.30 20.45
C VAL A 71 1.50 12.87 21.52
N SER A 72 0.28 12.51 21.12
CA SER A 72 -0.68 11.80 21.98
C SER A 72 -0.43 10.28 21.94
N VAL A 73 0.58 9.80 22.67
CA VAL A 73 0.90 8.35 22.72
C VAL A 73 -0.06 7.51 23.57
N PHE A 74 -0.88 8.10 24.43
CA PHE A 74 -1.53 7.34 25.50
C PHE A 74 -3.02 7.12 25.23
N ASP A 75 -3.53 5.94 25.60
CA ASP A 75 -4.97 5.72 25.67
C ASP A 75 -5.63 6.65 26.69
N ALA A 76 -6.72 7.31 26.31
CA ALA A 76 -7.41 8.26 27.16
C ALA A 76 -8.01 7.66 28.44
N LYS A 77 -8.23 6.34 28.50
CA LYS A 77 -8.85 5.63 29.63
C LYS A 77 -7.81 4.93 30.53
N TYR A 78 -6.71 4.47 29.95
CA TYR A 78 -5.70 3.65 30.64
C TYR A 78 -4.31 4.31 30.73
N GLY A 79 -4.13 5.50 30.15
CA GLY A 79 -2.85 6.19 30.02
C GLY A 79 -2.39 7.11 31.16
N ASP A 80 -3.20 7.33 32.20
CA ASP A 80 -3.01 8.41 33.18
C ASP A 80 -2.82 7.93 34.64
N GLY A 81 -2.54 6.64 34.85
CA GLY A 81 -2.47 6.05 36.19
C GLY A 81 -3.86 5.73 36.77
N HIS A 82 -4.85 5.52 35.90
CA HIS A 82 -6.17 5.01 36.25
C HIS A 82 -6.11 3.77 37.18
N GLU A 83 -7.09 3.64 38.07
CA GLU A 83 -7.24 2.49 38.96
C GLU A 83 -8.51 1.70 38.67
N TRP A 84 -8.41 0.37 38.64
CA TRP A 84 -9.55 -0.53 38.62
C TRP A 84 -9.59 -1.39 39.89
N LYS A 85 -10.71 -1.29 40.63
CA LYS A 85 -10.93 -1.98 41.91
C LYS A 85 -9.81 -1.70 42.95
N GLY A 86 -9.33 -0.46 42.99
CA GLY A 86 -8.29 0.00 43.92
C GLY A 86 -6.90 -0.53 43.60
N LYS A 87 -6.65 -0.91 42.34
CA LYS A 87 -5.34 -1.28 41.82
C LYS A 87 -5.05 -0.46 40.57
N PRO A 88 -3.83 0.05 40.38
CA PRO A 88 -3.43 0.67 39.12
C PRO A 88 -3.67 -0.27 37.94
N THR A 89 -4.23 0.26 36.84
CA THR A 89 -4.25 -0.42 35.55
C THR A 89 -2.88 -0.32 34.88
N PRO A 90 -2.53 -1.24 33.96
CA PRO A 90 -1.42 -1.03 33.05
C PRO A 90 -1.60 0.26 32.25
N ILE A 91 -0.49 0.89 31.88
CA ILE A 91 -0.45 1.94 30.87
C ILE A 91 -0.46 1.25 29.51
N LEU A 92 -1.37 1.66 28.62
CA LEU A 92 -1.59 1.01 27.34
C LEU A 92 -1.55 2.04 26.20
N PRO A 93 -1.13 1.63 24.99
CA PRO A 93 -1.30 2.44 23.79
C PRO A 93 -2.79 2.68 23.50
N PRO A 94 -3.16 3.59 22.59
CA PRO A 94 -4.54 3.72 22.16
C PRO A 94 -5.07 2.38 21.62
N GLY A 95 -6.29 2.01 21.99
CA GLY A 95 -6.89 0.74 21.54
C GLY A 95 -8.08 0.27 22.36
N GLN A 96 -8.73 -0.80 21.90
CA GLN A 96 -9.86 -1.44 22.56
C GLN A 96 -9.38 -2.56 23.48
N TRP A 97 -8.94 -2.18 24.68
CA TRP A 97 -8.36 -3.09 25.66
C TRP A 97 -9.37 -3.84 26.54
N ASP A 98 -10.64 -3.47 26.47
CA ASP A 98 -11.75 -4.23 27.05
C ASP A 98 -12.58 -4.91 25.96
N TRP A 99 -13.05 -6.12 26.24
CA TRP A 99 -14.09 -6.75 25.41
C TRP A 99 -15.40 -5.95 25.42
N LYS A 100 -15.70 -5.32 26.57
CA LYS A 100 -16.87 -4.47 26.75
C LYS A 100 -16.46 -3.20 27.52
N PRO A 101 -16.57 -2.00 26.91
CA PRO A 101 -16.07 -0.77 27.51
C PRO A 101 -16.61 -0.45 28.91
N SER A 102 -17.81 -0.93 29.26
CA SER A 102 -18.42 -0.70 30.57
C SER A 102 -17.86 -1.56 31.71
N ASP A 103 -17.16 -2.64 31.39
CA ASP A 103 -16.79 -3.66 32.38
C ASP A 103 -15.41 -3.37 33.01
N ASN A 104 -14.58 -2.58 32.32
CA ASN A 104 -13.24 -2.12 32.74
C ASN A 104 -12.32 -3.27 33.21
N ASP A 105 -12.47 -4.46 32.65
CA ASP A 105 -11.82 -5.66 33.14
C ASP A 105 -10.51 -6.00 32.41
N LEU A 106 -10.16 -5.22 31.38
CA LEU A 106 -8.99 -5.39 30.53
C LEU A 106 -8.92 -6.79 29.91
N ALA A 107 -10.07 -7.36 29.55
CA ALA A 107 -10.14 -8.70 28.99
C ALA A 107 -9.35 -8.85 27.68
N ASN A 108 -9.40 -7.84 26.79
CA ASN A 108 -8.66 -7.89 25.52
C ASN A 108 -7.17 -7.73 25.77
N TRP A 109 -6.75 -6.79 26.64
CA TRP A 109 -5.34 -6.64 27.01
C TRP A 109 -4.75 -7.94 27.58
N LYS A 110 -5.43 -8.61 28.51
CA LYS A 110 -4.96 -9.90 29.06
C LYS A 110 -4.86 -10.98 27.99
N ASN A 111 -5.77 -10.97 27.02
CA ASN A 111 -5.71 -11.90 25.90
C ASN A 111 -4.54 -11.57 24.96
N PHE A 112 -4.32 -10.29 24.67
CA PHE A 112 -3.21 -9.81 23.87
C PHE A 112 -1.87 -10.16 24.52
N GLU A 113 -1.69 -9.81 25.79
CA GLU A 113 -0.51 -10.14 26.61
C GLU A 113 -0.20 -11.63 26.58
N LYS A 114 -1.23 -12.47 26.72
CA LYS A 114 -1.06 -13.92 26.76
C LYS A 114 -0.70 -14.54 25.41
N ASN A 115 -1.24 -14.04 24.30
CA ASN A 115 -1.16 -14.73 23.01
C ASN A 115 -0.20 -14.06 22.02
N ILE A 116 -0.04 -12.74 22.08
CA ILE A 116 0.73 -11.95 21.12
C ILE A 116 1.97 -11.37 21.81
N GLY A 117 1.79 -10.57 22.85
CA GLY A 117 2.89 -9.88 23.53
C GLY A 117 2.40 -8.67 24.31
N ALA A 118 3.31 -7.77 24.66
CA ALA A 118 2.99 -6.50 25.30
C ALA A 118 3.52 -5.34 24.46
N PHE A 119 2.99 -4.13 24.67
CA PHE A 119 3.60 -2.92 24.13
C PHE A 119 4.46 -2.26 25.21
N GLU A 120 5.67 -1.89 24.84
CA GLU A 120 6.55 -1.04 25.66
C GLU A 120 6.57 0.38 25.13
N LEU A 121 6.54 1.34 26.05
CA LEU A 121 6.61 2.74 25.71
C LEU A 121 8.03 3.08 25.24
N LEU A 122 8.15 3.61 24.03
CA LEU A 122 9.37 4.21 23.53
C LEU A 122 9.53 5.60 24.13
N THR A 123 10.78 5.96 24.44
CA THR A 123 11.10 7.27 25.01
C THR A 123 12.14 7.99 24.17
N ASP A 124 11.98 9.30 24.04
CA ASP A 124 12.93 10.17 23.36
C ASP A 124 14.21 10.38 24.21
N ALA A 125 15.17 11.13 23.67
CA ALA A 125 16.42 11.46 24.37
C ALA A 125 16.22 12.27 25.66
N SER A 126 15.08 12.92 25.84
CA SER A 126 14.70 13.68 27.03
C SER A 126 13.94 12.82 28.06
N GLY A 127 13.63 11.56 27.72
CA GLY A 127 12.81 10.65 28.53
C GLY A 127 11.30 10.90 28.41
N GLY A 128 10.85 11.70 27.44
CA GLY A 128 9.45 11.87 27.09
C GLY A 128 8.92 10.69 26.28
N PRO A 129 7.60 10.43 26.29
CA PRO A 129 7.01 9.40 25.44
C PRO A 129 7.21 9.71 23.95
N ALA A 130 7.54 8.69 23.16
CA ALA A 130 7.85 8.82 21.74
C ALA A 130 7.06 7.86 20.83
N GLY A 131 6.31 6.92 21.40
CA GLY A 131 5.55 5.90 20.68
C GLY A 131 5.61 4.56 21.41
N TRP A 132 5.34 3.46 20.73
CA TRP A 132 5.21 2.12 21.30
C TRP A 132 5.95 1.08 20.48
N GLU A 133 6.54 0.08 21.14
CA GLU A 133 7.09 -1.08 20.47
C GLU A 133 6.38 -2.36 20.92
N LEU A 134 5.98 -3.19 19.96
CA LEU A 134 5.50 -4.53 20.26
C LEU A 134 6.66 -5.41 20.72
N LEU A 135 6.59 -5.82 21.99
CA LEU A 135 7.36 -6.92 22.55
C LEU A 135 6.57 -8.23 22.46
N GLY A 136 6.79 -8.95 21.37
CA GLY A 136 6.18 -10.25 21.13
C GLY A 136 6.61 -11.32 22.14
N ASN A 137 5.68 -12.22 22.49
CA ASN A 137 5.94 -13.42 23.31
C ASN A 137 6.91 -14.40 22.62
N SER A 138 7.04 -14.30 21.30
CA SER A 138 7.98 -15.04 20.47
C SER A 138 8.75 -14.07 19.60
N LEU A 139 9.94 -13.68 20.05
CA LEU A 139 10.77 -12.62 19.45
C LEU A 139 11.07 -12.79 17.95
N ASN A 140 10.98 -14.01 17.42
CA ASN A 140 11.30 -14.29 16.01
C ASN A 140 10.09 -14.70 15.17
N ALA A 141 8.93 -14.93 15.78
CA ALA A 141 7.79 -15.56 15.12
C ALA A 141 6.49 -15.18 15.83
N VAL A 142 6.20 -13.88 15.92
CA VAL A 142 4.93 -13.41 16.45
C VAL A 142 3.84 -13.72 15.43
N ASP A 143 2.80 -14.42 15.88
CA ASP A 143 1.59 -14.63 15.09
C ASP A 143 0.55 -13.57 15.52
N PHE A 144 0.48 -12.48 14.77
CA PHE A 144 -0.48 -11.40 15.02
C PHE A 144 -1.83 -11.77 14.40
N ALA A 145 -2.59 -12.54 15.16
CA ALA A 145 -3.95 -12.98 14.84
C ALA A 145 -4.93 -12.35 15.84
N GLY A 146 -5.47 -11.18 15.52
CA GLY A 146 -6.42 -10.48 16.39
C GLY A 146 -7.11 -9.34 15.64
N PRO A 147 -8.25 -8.81 16.11
CA PRO A 147 -8.85 -7.63 15.49
C PRO A 147 -7.86 -6.45 15.53
N ALA A 148 -7.85 -5.64 14.46
CA ALA A 148 -7.09 -4.39 14.40
C ALA A 148 -7.34 -3.52 15.65
N ALA A 149 -8.55 -3.57 16.20
CA ALA A 149 -8.96 -2.83 17.38
C ALA A 149 -8.14 -3.06 18.67
N TYR A 150 -7.26 -4.06 18.76
CA TYR A 150 -6.38 -4.16 19.94
C TYR A 150 -5.50 -2.93 20.09
N PHE A 151 -5.02 -2.37 18.98
CA PHE A 151 -4.14 -1.23 18.95
C PHE A 151 -4.65 -0.24 17.89
N HIS A 152 -4.70 1.05 18.19
CA HIS A 152 -5.28 2.07 17.32
C HIS A 152 -4.23 3.10 16.88
N GLY A 153 -2.94 2.75 16.93
CA GLY A 153 -1.87 3.69 16.58
C GLY A 153 -1.82 4.86 17.55
N SER A 154 -0.79 5.67 17.43
CA SER A 154 -0.66 6.92 18.14
C SER A 154 0.10 7.90 17.26
N GLU A 155 0.08 9.19 17.60
CA GLU A 155 0.80 10.21 16.81
C GLU A 155 2.33 10.12 16.96
N GLY A 156 2.84 9.03 17.53
CA GLY A 156 4.25 8.81 17.82
C GLY A 156 4.71 7.50 17.24
N ARG A 157 6.03 7.37 17.11
CA ARG A 157 6.67 6.27 16.41
C ARG A 157 6.31 4.90 16.98
N ASP A 158 5.39 4.22 16.34
CA ASP A 158 4.83 2.95 16.74
C ASP A 158 5.42 1.81 15.89
N ILE A 159 6.00 0.80 16.55
CA ILE A 159 6.77 -0.28 15.93
C ILE A 159 6.10 -1.62 16.19
N VAL A 160 5.53 -2.19 15.12
CA VAL A 160 5.01 -3.55 15.10
C VAL A 160 5.95 -4.42 14.26
N ASN A 161 6.97 -4.97 14.91
CA ASN A 161 7.88 -5.94 14.29
C ASN A 161 7.59 -7.35 14.80
N LEU A 162 7.10 -8.21 13.91
CA LEU A 162 6.69 -9.59 14.23
C LEU A 162 7.84 -10.60 14.20
N GLY A 163 9.05 -10.15 13.85
CA GLY A 163 10.25 -10.94 13.69
C GLY A 163 10.35 -11.62 12.30
N PRO A 164 11.50 -12.25 11.99
CA PRO A 164 11.80 -12.83 10.68
C PRO A 164 10.86 -13.96 10.23
N GLN A 165 10.15 -14.61 11.15
CA GLN A 165 9.12 -15.63 10.84
C GLN A 165 7.73 -15.17 11.31
N GLY A 166 7.59 -13.86 11.53
CA GLY A 166 6.38 -13.23 11.99
C GLY A 166 5.27 -13.30 10.95
N LYS A 167 4.04 -13.46 11.41
CA LYS A 167 2.87 -13.66 10.56
C LYS A 167 1.77 -12.71 10.97
N ILE A 168 1.08 -12.16 9.98
CA ILE A 168 -0.06 -11.28 10.18
C ILE A 168 -1.21 -11.76 9.31
N HIS A 169 -2.37 -12.03 9.91
CA HIS A 169 -3.53 -12.49 9.15
C HIS A 169 -4.84 -12.15 9.84
N SER A 170 -5.90 -12.10 9.04
CA SER A 170 -7.27 -11.93 9.51
C SER A 170 -7.51 -10.59 10.22
N MET A 171 -7.11 -9.49 9.58
CA MET A 171 -7.51 -8.14 9.99
C MET A 171 -8.18 -7.41 8.83
N SER A 172 -9.40 -6.94 9.10
CA SER A 172 -10.05 -5.87 8.37
C SER A 172 -10.18 -4.70 9.35
N GLY A 173 -9.75 -3.50 8.97
CA GLY A 173 -9.80 -2.30 9.81
C GLY A 173 -8.57 -1.41 9.62
N GLY A 174 -8.50 -0.31 10.36
CA GLY A 174 -7.31 0.54 10.43
C GLY A 174 -6.74 0.55 11.84
N LEU A 175 -5.43 0.81 11.95
CA LEU A 175 -4.78 1.08 13.23
C LEU A 175 -4.79 2.57 13.58
N GLY A 176 -5.83 3.34 13.24
CA GLY A 176 -5.81 4.80 13.47
C GLY A 176 -4.53 5.41 12.90
N ALA A 177 -3.81 6.25 13.67
CA ALA A 177 -2.49 6.81 13.30
C ALA A 177 -1.34 5.77 13.26
N GLY A 178 -1.66 4.49 13.06
CA GLY A 178 -0.75 3.46 12.59
C GLY A 178 0.38 3.02 13.51
N PRO A 179 1.05 1.91 13.17
CA PRO A 179 2.46 1.75 13.42
C PRO A 179 3.27 2.33 12.25
N ASP A 180 4.06 3.35 12.52
CA ASP A 180 5.04 3.92 11.57
C ASP A 180 6.06 2.88 11.08
N VAL A 181 6.17 1.74 11.78
CA VAL A 181 7.00 0.61 11.34
C VAL A 181 6.23 -0.69 11.46
N LEU A 182 5.88 -1.30 10.33
CA LEU A 182 5.26 -2.61 10.24
C LEU A 182 6.20 -3.62 9.58
N VAL A 183 6.60 -4.66 10.32
CA VAL A 183 7.48 -5.73 9.80
C VAL A 183 6.87 -7.10 10.02
N PHE A 184 6.71 -7.85 8.93
CA PHE A 184 6.21 -9.22 8.95
C PHE A 184 6.76 -10.03 7.77
N ASN A 185 6.81 -11.36 7.91
CA ASN A 185 7.31 -12.24 6.86
C ASN A 185 6.20 -12.91 6.05
N GLU A 186 5.07 -13.23 6.68
CA GLU A 186 3.98 -13.97 6.03
C GLU A 186 2.62 -13.31 6.23
N SER A 187 1.80 -13.29 5.18
CA SER A 187 0.38 -12.92 5.24
C SER A 187 -0.45 -13.64 4.18
N TRP A 188 -1.69 -14.02 4.52
CA TRP A 188 -2.57 -14.79 3.61
C TRP A 188 -3.97 -14.22 3.43
N SER A 189 -4.27 -13.10 4.09
CA SER A 189 -5.49 -12.31 3.93
C SER A 189 -5.40 -11.15 4.92
N LEU A 190 -5.16 -9.96 4.39
CA LEU A 190 -4.97 -8.75 5.17
C LEU A 190 -5.53 -7.57 4.39
N ASP A 191 -6.29 -6.70 5.06
CA ASP A 191 -6.68 -5.39 4.55
C ASP A 191 -6.48 -4.39 5.69
N TYR A 192 -5.40 -3.63 5.60
CA TYR A 192 -4.81 -2.95 6.75
C TYR A 192 -4.38 -1.54 6.41
N SER A 193 -4.78 -0.59 7.25
CA SER A 193 -4.28 0.78 7.17
C SER A 193 -3.27 1.06 8.29
N THR A 194 -2.06 1.47 7.93
CA THR A 194 -1.14 2.23 8.77
C THR A 194 -1.50 3.71 8.56
N GLY A 195 -1.59 4.50 9.62
CA GLY A 195 -2.08 5.87 9.52
C GLY A 195 -3.60 6.08 9.36
N SER A 196 -4.05 7.25 9.81
CA SER A 196 -5.35 7.83 9.53
C SER A 196 -5.12 9.32 9.34
N GLY A 197 -5.57 9.87 8.20
CA GLY A 197 -5.14 11.20 7.72
C GLY A 197 -5.13 12.28 8.81
N GLY A 198 -4.05 13.06 8.88
CA GLY A 198 -3.94 14.21 9.77
C GLY A 198 -2.66 14.34 10.61
N ALA A 199 -1.58 13.60 10.34
CA ALA A 199 -0.32 13.82 11.03
C ALA A 199 0.81 14.08 10.01
N ALA A 200 1.35 15.30 10.02
CA ALA A 200 2.57 15.70 9.30
C ALA A 200 3.85 14.92 9.74
N CYS A 201 3.70 13.82 10.48
CA CYS A 201 4.76 12.99 11.04
C CYS A 201 4.50 11.47 10.84
N ASP A 202 3.61 11.08 9.93
CA ASP A 202 3.14 9.69 9.75
C ASP A 202 3.89 8.98 8.62
N ASP A 203 5.22 9.17 8.55
CA ASP A 203 6.09 8.45 7.60
C ASP A 203 6.14 6.96 7.99
N ASP A 204 5.46 6.13 7.21
CA ASP A 204 5.33 4.70 7.42
C ASP A 204 6.46 3.91 6.74
N ILE A 205 6.95 2.89 7.44
CA ILE A 205 7.86 1.88 6.90
C ILE A 205 7.21 0.51 6.98
N VAL A 206 6.94 -0.06 5.81
CA VAL A 206 6.34 -1.38 5.68
C VAL A 206 7.37 -2.35 5.11
N VAL A 207 7.69 -3.40 5.87
CA VAL A 207 8.53 -4.52 5.44
C VAL A 207 7.69 -5.78 5.40
N ALA A 208 7.26 -6.17 4.20
CA ALA A 208 6.45 -7.34 3.92
C ALA A 208 7.30 -8.42 3.22
N GLY A 209 7.78 -9.40 3.99
CA GLY A 209 8.67 -10.45 3.53
C GLY A 209 10.14 -10.13 3.83
N CYS A 210 10.74 -10.93 4.70
CA CYS A 210 12.13 -10.76 5.15
C CYS A 210 13.10 -11.72 4.48
N ASP A 211 12.65 -12.95 4.22
CA ASP A 211 13.47 -14.00 3.62
C ASP A 211 13.24 -14.10 2.10
N GLU A 212 14.29 -14.45 1.36
CA GLU A 212 14.17 -14.77 -0.07
C GLU A 212 13.60 -16.18 -0.27
N ASN A 213 12.46 -16.29 -0.96
CA ASN A 213 11.98 -17.59 -1.41
C ASN A 213 12.72 -18.06 -2.66
N ALA A 214 13.45 -19.16 -2.51
CA ALA A 214 14.18 -19.79 -3.62
C ALA A 214 13.28 -20.60 -4.58
N ASP A 215 12.02 -20.80 -4.24
CA ASP A 215 11.05 -21.52 -5.06
C ASP A 215 10.07 -20.55 -5.76
N SER A 216 8.90 -21.03 -6.19
CA SER A 216 7.86 -20.20 -6.82
C SER A 216 6.69 -19.91 -5.86
N SER A 217 6.93 -19.96 -4.56
CA SER A 217 5.93 -19.66 -3.54
C SER A 217 5.81 -18.15 -3.30
N PHE A 218 4.75 -17.80 -2.57
CA PHE A 218 4.40 -16.43 -2.21
C PHE A 218 4.03 -16.45 -0.73
N ASP A 219 4.79 -15.73 0.08
CA ASP A 219 4.55 -15.61 1.51
C ASP A 219 3.57 -14.49 1.83
N ILE A 220 3.46 -13.51 0.92
CA ILE A 220 2.46 -12.44 1.00
C ILE A 220 1.39 -12.72 -0.04
N ALA A 221 0.15 -12.90 0.40
CA ALA A 221 -0.94 -13.28 -0.47
C ALA A 221 -2.23 -12.58 -0.05
N THR A 222 -2.97 -12.05 -1.04
CA THR A 222 -4.27 -11.41 -0.80
C THR A 222 -4.21 -10.37 0.32
N THR A 223 -3.16 -9.54 0.26
CA THR A 223 -2.80 -8.56 1.28
C THR A 223 -2.88 -7.16 0.68
N SER A 224 -3.66 -6.28 1.30
CA SER A 224 -3.69 -4.86 1.01
C SER A 224 -3.14 -4.10 2.22
N ILE A 225 -2.15 -3.25 1.97
CA ILE A 225 -1.62 -2.30 2.95
C ILE A 225 -1.84 -0.91 2.39
N HIS A 226 -2.41 -0.06 3.22
CA HIS A 226 -2.66 1.34 2.92
C HIS A 226 -1.89 2.15 3.95
N ALA A 227 -0.85 2.83 3.51
CA ALA A 227 -0.14 3.74 4.38
C ALA A 227 -0.89 5.05 4.54
N GLY A 228 -0.43 5.81 5.53
CA GLY A 228 -1.08 7.00 6.03
C GLY A 228 -0.88 8.19 5.10
N ALA A 229 -0.56 9.33 5.70
CA ALA A 229 -0.09 10.48 4.95
C ALA A 229 1.38 10.70 5.29
N GLY A 230 2.24 10.93 4.33
CA GLY A 230 3.66 11.11 4.63
C GLY A 230 4.53 10.65 3.48
N ALA A 231 5.83 10.50 3.73
CA ALA A 231 6.74 9.89 2.77
C ALA A 231 6.96 8.43 3.15
N ASP A 232 6.22 7.53 2.51
CA ASP A 232 6.15 6.13 2.94
C ASP A 232 7.11 5.23 2.19
N LEU A 233 7.57 4.19 2.88
CA LEU A 233 8.59 3.28 2.38
C LEU A 233 8.15 1.83 2.49
N PHE A 234 7.91 1.21 1.33
CA PHE A 234 7.56 -0.19 1.21
C PHE A 234 8.76 -1.02 0.76
N PHE A 235 9.05 -2.08 1.50
CA PHE A 235 9.88 -3.19 1.07
C PHE A 235 9.03 -4.45 1.01
N VAL A 236 8.73 -4.90 -0.20
CA VAL A 236 7.83 -6.02 -0.43
C VAL A 236 8.54 -7.12 -1.17
N ARG A 237 8.35 -8.35 -0.70
CA ARG A 237 8.93 -9.54 -1.30
C ARG A 237 7.91 -10.67 -1.39
N ASP A 238 7.97 -11.41 -2.49
CA ASP A 238 7.23 -12.66 -2.68
C ASP A 238 5.70 -12.51 -2.53
N ALA A 239 5.14 -11.47 -3.16
CA ALA A 239 3.73 -11.11 -3.04
C ALA A 239 2.87 -11.55 -4.22
N LYS A 240 1.62 -11.97 -3.92
CA LYS A 240 0.59 -12.21 -4.92
C LYS A 240 -0.78 -11.62 -4.58
N ALA A 241 -1.53 -11.23 -5.60
CA ALA A 241 -2.91 -10.74 -5.47
C ALA A 241 -3.02 -9.65 -4.37
N SER A 242 -2.05 -8.74 -4.34
CA SER A 242 -1.85 -7.79 -3.23
C SER A 242 -1.90 -6.33 -3.71
N GLY A 243 -2.20 -5.41 -2.80
CA GLY A 243 -2.23 -3.97 -3.05
C GLY A 243 -1.37 -3.23 -2.04
N PHE A 244 -0.66 -2.22 -2.51
CA PHE A 244 0.14 -1.32 -1.68
C PHE A 244 -0.25 0.09 -2.08
N ASP A 245 -0.81 0.83 -1.14
CA ASP A 245 -1.33 2.18 -1.31
C ASP A 245 -0.46 3.09 -0.44
N GLY A 246 0.21 4.03 -1.09
CA GLY A 246 1.20 4.94 -0.51
C GLY A 246 0.55 6.07 0.26
N GLY A 247 -0.45 6.75 -0.31
CA GLY A 247 -1.16 7.79 0.43
C GLY A 247 -2.50 8.19 -0.16
N ASN A 248 -3.34 7.22 -0.56
CA ASN A 248 -4.75 7.50 -0.78
C ASN A 248 -5.50 7.62 0.56
N LEU A 249 -6.42 8.59 0.64
CA LEU A 249 -7.11 8.99 1.87
C LEU A 249 -7.82 7.82 2.57
N ASP A 250 -7.31 7.40 3.74
CA ASP A 250 -7.77 6.23 4.50
C ASP A 250 -7.76 4.91 3.68
N GLY A 251 -6.84 4.80 2.71
CA GLY A 251 -6.75 3.72 1.74
C GLY A 251 -7.83 3.75 0.66
N ASN A 252 -8.56 4.85 0.49
CA ASN A 252 -9.60 4.96 -0.53
C ASN A 252 -9.00 5.36 -1.87
N THR A 253 -8.82 4.41 -2.76
CA THR A 253 -8.23 4.59 -4.09
C THR A 253 -8.93 5.60 -5.01
N SER A 254 -10.08 6.17 -4.59
CA SER A 254 -10.78 7.23 -5.30
C SER A 254 -10.47 8.65 -4.79
N ALA A 255 -9.68 8.79 -3.72
CA ALA A 255 -9.35 10.06 -3.08
C ALA A 255 -7.87 10.08 -2.66
N LEU A 256 -7.15 11.13 -3.02
CA LEU A 256 -5.77 11.35 -2.54
C LEU A 256 -5.81 11.97 -1.15
N ASP A 257 -4.86 11.60 -0.28
CA ASP A 257 -4.62 12.34 0.95
C ASP A 257 -3.85 13.64 0.59
N PRO A 258 -4.33 14.84 0.97
CA PRO A 258 -3.62 16.08 0.68
C PRO A 258 -2.35 16.29 1.52
N GLU A 259 -2.16 15.50 2.58
CA GLU A 259 -0.95 15.53 3.42
C GLU A 259 0.09 14.48 2.99
N ASP A 260 -0.20 13.75 1.91
CA ASP A 260 0.69 12.76 1.33
C ASP A 260 1.99 13.37 0.78
N GLY A 261 3.05 12.58 0.81
CA GLY A 261 4.43 12.92 0.48
C GLY A 261 4.98 12.07 -0.65
N ASP A 262 6.32 12.03 -0.78
CA ASP A 262 6.97 11.25 -1.84
C ASP A 262 7.17 9.79 -1.40
N ASP A 263 6.43 8.86 -2.00
CA ASP A 263 6.49 7.44 -1.63
C ASP A 263 7.53 6.64 -2.41
N ILE A 264 8.08 5.62 -1.77
CA ILE A 264 8.97 4.66 -2.44
C ILE A 264 8.55 3.23 -2.12
N ALA A 265 8.26 2.45 -3.16
CA ALA A 265 7.97 1.03 -3.04
C ALA A 265 9.01 0.16 -3.77
N VAL A 266 9.61 -0.78 -3.06
CA VAL A 266 10.60 -1.73 -3.60
C VAL A 266 10.03 -3.14 -3.60
N PHE A 267 9.77 -3.67 -4.79
CA PHE A 267 9.20 -4.99 -5.04
C PHE A 267 10.27 -5.99 -5.51
N ARG A 268 10.45 -7.09 -4.78
CA ARG A 268 11.48 -8.11 -5.01
C ARG A 268 10.95 -9.54 -4.98
N GLY A 269 11.74 -10.48 -5.50
CA GLY A 269 11.37 -11.90 -5.55
C GLY A 269 10.17 -12.18 -6.47
N ASN A 270 9.34 -13.15 -6.08
CA ASN A 270 8.17 -13.60 -6.83
C ASN A 270 7.00 -12.61 -6.70
N MET A 271 6.70 -11.83 -7.74
CA MET A 271 5.71 -10.73 -7.67
C MET A 271 4.56 -10.85 -8.68
N LEU A 272 3.45 -11.50 -8.32
CA LEU A 272 2.38 -11.84 -9.25
C LEU A 272 1.09 -11.06 -8.96
N ASP A 273 0.46 -10.45 -9.95
CA ASP A 273 -0.86 -9.83 -9.76
C ASP A 273 -0.87 -8.87 -8.55
N PHE A 274 -0.03 -7.83 -8.58
CA PHE A 274 0.02 -6.85 -7.49
C PHE A 274 -0.30 -5.44 -7.99
N ARG A 275 -0.62 -4.55 -7.06
CA ARG A 275 -0.94 -3.14 -7.35
C ARG A 275 -0.10 -2.23 -6.47
N PHE A 276 0.31 -1.11 -7.05
CA PHE A 276 0.84 0.03 -6.32
C PHE A 276 0.00 1.25 -6.70
N PHE A 277 -0.46 1.96 -5.69
CA PHE A 277 -1.04 3.29 -5.77
C PHE A 277 -0.04 4.18 -5.03
N GLY A 278 0.51 5.21 -5.67
CA GLY A 278 1.37 6.19 -4.99
C GLY A 278 0.47 7.05 -4.13
N GLY A 279 0.04 8.19 -4.65
CA GLY A 279 -0.91 9.04 -3.97
C GLY A 279 -0.78 10.45 -4.47
N ALA A 280 -0.57 11.41 -3.58
CA ALA A 280 -0.14 12.74 -3.97
C ALA A 280 1.33 12.91 -3.62
N GLY A 281 2.19 13.17 -4.61
CA GLY A 281 3.62 13.17 -4.35
C GLY A 281 4.42 12.75 -5.57
N ASN A 282 5.75 12.73 -5.45
CA ASN A 282 6.62 12.17 -6.49
C ASN A 282 6.89 10.69 -6.18
N ASP A 283 5.99 9.82 -6.58
CA ASP A 283 5.99 8.44 -6.11
C ASP A 283 6.84 7.54 -6.99
N THR A 284 7.58 6.64 -6.35
CA THR A 284 8.55 5.78 -7.03
C THR A 284 8.31 4.31 -6.76
N ALA A 285 7.83 3.60 -7.78
CA ALA A 285 7.69 2.14 -7.76
C ALA A 285 8.92 1.47 -8.40
N ILE A 286 9.62 0.63 -7.65
CA ILE A 286 10.82 -0.09 -8.09
C ILE A 286 10.55 -1.59 -8.11
N TRP A 287 10.65 -2.23 -9.28
CA TRP A 287 10.41 -3.66 -9.40
C TRP A 287 11.61 -4.42 -9.97
N TYR A 288 12.09 -5.40 -9.22
CA TYR A 288 13.13 -6.35 -9.64
C TYR A 288 12.55 -7.48 -10.47
N VAL A 289 12.20 -7.16 -11.72
CA VAL A 289 11.44 -8.04 -12.63
C VAL A 289 12.12 -9.38 -12.89
N ASP A 290 13.44 -9.39 -13.06
CA ASP A 290 14.21 -10.61 -13.36
C ASP A 290 14.39 -11.55 -12.14
N GLU A 291 14.00 -11.14 -10.92
CA GLU A 291 14.02 -12.02 -9.74
C GLU A 291 12.85 -13.01 -9.72
N VAL A 292 11.84 -12.80 -10.57
CA VAL A 292 10.66 -13.65 -10.64
C VAL A 292 11.00 -15.06 -11.11
N ASN A 293 10.66 -16.06 -10.29
CA ASN A 293 10.74 -17.47 -10.68
C ASN A 293 9.42 -17.96 -11.28
N GLN A 294 9.26 -17.77 -12.58
CA GLN A 294 8.01 -18.04 -13.28
C GLN A 294 7.77 -19.56 -13.55
N SER A 295 6.75 -20.15 -12.91
CA SER A 295 6.32 -21.54 -13.17
C SER A 295 5.07 -21.67 -14.06
N THR A 296 4.32 -20.59 -14.28
CA THR A 296 3.10 -20.53 -15.13
C THR A 296 3.01 -19.20 -15.89
N PRO A 297 2.13 -19.05 -16.91
CA PRO A 297 1.88 -17.76 -17.55
C PRO A 297 1.57 -16.68 -16.50
N TRP A 298 2.27 -15.55 -16.58
CA TRP A 298 2.24 -14.50 -15.56
C TRP A 298 1.07 -13.55 -15.77
N LEU A 299 0.52 -13.05 -14.66
CA LEU A 299 -0.38 -11.91 -14.63
C LEU A 299 0.42 -10.74 -14.05
N GLY A 300 0.73 -9.75 -14.88
CA GLY A 300 1.56 -8.62 -14.49
C GLY A 300 0.82 -7.65 -13.54
N PRO A 301 1.56 -6.69 -12.95
CA PRO A 301 1.02 -5.73 -12.00
C PRO A 301 0.11 -4.65 -12.61
N ASN A 302 -0.40 -3.77 -11.76
CA ASN A 302 -0.93 -2.47 -12.17
C ASN A 302 -0.28 -1.39 -11.31
N PHE A 303 0.25 -0.34 -11.94
CA PHE A 303 0.84 0.80 -11.26
C PHE A 303 -0.02 2.04 -11.51
N PHE A 304 -0.31 2.77 -10.45
CA PHE A 304 -1.01 4.05 -10.46
C PHE A 304 -0.12 5.05 -9.73
N GLY A 305 0.18 6.18 -10.37
CA GLY A 305 0.91 7.27 -9.73
C GLY A 305 0.07 7.87 -8.62
N GLY A 306 -1.13 8.35 -8.97
CA GLY A 306 -2.17 8.63 -7.98
C GLY A 306 -2.98 7.40 -7.54
N GLY A 307 -4.29 7.60 -7.39
CA GLY A 307 -5.22 6.55 -6.95
C GLY A 307 -5.74 5.63 -8.07
N GLY A 308 -6.34 4.51 -7.69
CA GLY A 308 -6.91 3.52 -8.62
C GLY A 308 -8.23 3.91 -9.29
N ALA A 309 -8.91 4.95 -8.82
CA ALA A 309 -10.26 5.28 -9.26
C ALA A 309 -10.61 6.78 -9.18
N GLY A 310 -11.77 7.13 -9.73
CA GLY A 310 -12.37 8.45 -9.53
C GLY A 310 -11.50 9.60 -10.03
N SER A 311 -11.46 10.69 -9.25
CA SER A 311 -10.60 11.84 -9.55
C SER A 311 -9.13 11.57 -9.23
N ALA A 312 -8.85 10.71 -8.24
CA ALA A 312 -7.51 10.39 -7.78
C ALA A 312 -6.60 9.81 -8.88
N LEU A 313 -7.17 9.20 -9.92
CA LEU A 313 -6.42 8.65 -11.06
C LEU A 313 -5.50 9.64 -11.78
N TRP A 314 -5.90 10.90 -11.88
CA TRP A 314 -5.23 11.90 -12.74
C TRP A 314 -5.11 13.27 -12.03
N SER A 315 -5.39 13.32 -10.73
CA SER A 315 -5.37 14.57 -9.97
C SER A 315 -4.09 14.77 -9.18
N ASP A 316 -3.23 13.75 -9.14
CA ASP A 316 -1.87 13.95 -8.64
C ASP A 316 -1.12 14.90 -9.59
N SER A 317 -0.24 15.71 -9.00
CA SER A 317 0.55 16.72 -9.70
C SER A 317 2.05 16.50 -9.57
N GLY A 318 2.46 15.44 -8.87
CA GLY A 318 3.85 15.04 -8.76
C GLY A 318 4.36 14.40 -10.04
N THR A 319 5.59 13.90 -9.95
CA THR A 319 6.27 13.23 -11.05
C THR A 319 6.54 11.80 -10.63
N ASP A 320 5.68 10.89 -11.07
CA ASP A 320 5.73 9.51 -10.68
C ASP A 320 6.68 8.71 -11.58
N ARG A 321 7.39 7.77 -10.96
CA ARG A 321 8.42 6.99 -11.63
C ARG A 321 8.27 5.49 -11.41
N LEU A 322 8.17 4.76 -12.52
CA LEU A 322 8.34 3.31 -12.53
C LEU A 322 9.79 2.96 -12.86
N VAL A 323 10.47 2.29 -11.94
CA VAL A 323 11.82 1.74 -12.14
C VAL A 323 11.74 0.23 -12.35
N LEU A 324 12.04 -0.22 -13.56
CA LEU A 324 12.20 -1.64 -13.87
C LEU A 324 13.67 -2.01 -13.71
N VAL A 325 13.99 -2.80 -12.68
CA VAL A 325 15.35 -3.32 -12.47
C VAL A 325 15.56 -4.54 -13.37
N ILE A 326 15.84 -4.24 -14.63
CA ILE A 326 16.15 -5.17 -15.73
C ILE A 326 17.47 -4.74 -16.40
N PRO A 327 18.03 -5.54 -17.33
CA PRO A 327 19.28 -5.18 -18.00
C PRO A 327 19.19 -3.84 -18.71
N THR A 328 20.21 -2.99 -18.57
CA THR A 328 20.26 -1.63 -19.13
C THR A 328 20.35 -1.61 -20.66
N ASP A 329 20.61 -2.75 -21.29
CA ASP A 329 20.63 -2.94 -22.74
C ASP A 329 19.31 -3.53 -23.29
N THR A 330 18.26 -3.61 -22.46
CA THR A 330 16.92 -4.01 -22.90
C THR A 330 16.42 -3.09 -24.02
N GLU A 331 16.01 -3.68 -25.14
CA GLU A 331 15.50 -2.93 -26.29
C GLU A 331 14.04 -2.52 -26.05
N LEU A 332 13.75 -1.20 -26.08
CA LEU A 332 12.36 -0.73 -26.11
C LEU A 332 11.77 -0.84 -27.51
N ILE A 333 10.57 -1.40 -27.57
CA ILE A 333 9.74 -1.47 -28.77
C ILE A 333 8.36 -0.88 -28.48
N SER A 334 7.66 -0.42 -29.52
CA SER A 334 6.29 0.14 -29.40
C SER A 334 5.23 -0.67 -30.12
N SER A 335 5.63 -1.71 -30.84
CA SER A 335 4.70 -2.56 -31.60
C SER A 335 5.30 -3.93 -31.90
N GLY A 336 4.45 -4.87 -32.33
CA GLY A 336 4.85 -6.24 -32.61
C GLY A 336 4.74 -7.15 -31.38
N ALA A 337 5.26 -8.36 -31.53
CA ALA A 337 5.34 -9.32 -30.43
C ALA A 337 6.68 -9.17 -29.72
N THR A 338 6.64 -9.01 -28.40
CA THR A 338 7.82 -8.86 -27.54
C THR A 338 8.71 -10.11 -27.62
N GLN A 339 9.98 -9.93 -27.98
CA GLN A 339 11.01 -10.97 -27.98
C GLN A 339 11.84 -10.95 -26.69
N PRO A 340 12.59 -12.02 -26.36
CA PRO A 340 13.54 -11.98 -25.24
C PRO A 340 14.51 -10.81 -25.33
N GLY A 341 14.73 -10.13 -24.22
CA GLY A 341 15.56 -8.92 -24.11
C GLY A 341 14.87 -7.63 -24.55
N GLN A 342 13.55 -7.65 -24.69
CA GLN A 342 12.76 -6.50 -25.13
C GLN A 342 11.72 -6.09 -24.11
N LEU A 343 11.43 -4.79 -24.10
CA LEU A 343 10.35 -4.15 -23.37
C LEU A 343 9.40 -3.49 -24.36
N LEU A 344 8.17 -3.97 -24.45
CA LEU A 344 7.11 -3.30 -25.20
C LEU A 344 6.48 -2.22 -24.34
N VAL A 345 6.37 -1.01 -24.88
CA VAL A 345 5.64 0.11 -24.27
C VAL A 345 4.70 0.72 -25.31
N ARG A 346 3.38 0.73 -25.04
CA ARG A 346 2.39 1.24 -26.00
C ARG A 346 1.09 1.66 -25.33
N ILE A 347 0.24 2.35 -26.10
CA ILE A 347 -1.20 2.43 -25.85
C ILE A 347 -1.93 1.42 -26.74
N LEU A 348 -3.02 0.84 -26.22
CA LEU A 348 -3.86 -0.08 -26.99
C LEU A 348 -4.55 0.59 -28.18
N ASN A 349 -4.59 -0.12 -29.31
CA ASN A 349 -5.34 0.34 -30.48
C ASN A 349 -6.84 0.34 -30.19
N GLY A 350 -7.52 1.44 -30.54
CA GLY A 350 -8.96 1.57 -30.28
C GLY A 350 -9.27 1.76 -28.79
N TYR A 351 -8.33 2.38 -28.05
CA TYR A 351 -8.43 2.63 -26.63
C TYR A 351 -9.82 3.13 -26.23
N GLU A 352 -10.44 2.48 -25.25
CA GLU A 352 -11.80 2.78 -24.85
C GLU A 352 -11.87 4.08 -24.05
N ALA A 353 -12.89 4.89 -24.32
CA ALA A 353 -13.09 6.15 -23.60
C ALA A 353 -13.59 5.96 -22.16
N GLN A 354 -14.01 4.75 -21.80
CA GLN A 354 -14.55 4.43 -20.48
C GLN A 354 -13.61 3.47 -19.76
N PRO A 355 -13.52 3.56 -18.42
CA PRO A 355 -12.69 2.66 -17.65
C PRO A 355 -13.25 1.23 -17.67
N GLU A 356 -12.35 0.25 -17.84
CA GLU A 356 -12.61 -1.16 -17.55
C GLU A 356 -12.22 -1.41 -16.10
N TRP A 357 -13.21 -1.60 -15.23
CA TRP A 357 -12.99 -1.89 -13.81
C TRP A 357 -12.62 -3.34 -13.59
N ASP A 358 -11.71 -3.58 -12.64
CA ASP A 358 -11.50 -4.92 -12.13
C ASP A 358 -12.76 -5.40 -11.38
N GLY A 359 -13.34 -6.49 -11.89
CA GLY A 359 -14.63 -7.00 -11.41
C GLY A 359 -14.65 -7.36 -9.92
N PRO A 360 -13.65 -8.10 -9.40
CA PRO A 360 -13.54 -8.42 -7.98
C PRO A 360 -13.50 -7.20 -7.05
N THR A 361 -12.85 -6.11 -7.46
CA THR A 361 -12.63 -4.93 -6.59
C THR A 361 -13.65 -3.80 -6.76
N VAL A 362 -14.51 -3.84 -7.78
CA VAL A 362 -15.43 -2.72 -8.12
C VAL A 362 -16.32 -2.23 -6.96
N GLY A 363 -16.64 -3.11 -6.01
CA GLY A 363 -17.46 -2.81 -4.83
C GLY A 363 -16.67 -2.46 -3.57
N ASP A 364 -15.35 -2.55 -3.61
CA ASP A 364 -14.46 -2.31 -2.48
C ASP A 364 -13.81 -0.93 -2.65
N PRO A 365 -14.23 0.10 -1.90
CA PRO A 365 -13.66 1.43 -2.04
C PRO A 365 -12.17 1.51 -1.74
N LYS A 366 -11.60 0.54 -0.99
CA LYS A 366 -10.17 0.52 -0.66
C LYS A 366 -9.30 -0.26 -1.66
N ALA A 367 -9.92 -1.10 -2.48
CA ALA A 367 -9.20 -1.91 -3.46
C ALA A 367 -9.62 -1.62 -4.89
N LYS A 368 -10.59 -0.73 -5.13
CA LYS A 368 -11.18 -0.49 -6.43
C LYS A 368 -10.15 0.11 -7.38
N TYR A 369 -9.94 -0.53 -8.53
CA TYR A 369 -9.12 0.05 -9.58
C TYR A 369 -9.61 -0.30 -10.99
N CYS A 370 -9.19 0.51 -11.96
CA CYS A 370 -9.37 0.23 -13.39
C CYS A 370 -8.17 -0.50 -13.98
N ILE A 371 -8.42 -1.50 -14.83
CA ILE A 371 -7.37 -2.19 -15.61
C ILE A 371 -6.93 -1.29 -16.77
N THR A 372 -7.90 -0.73 -17.50
CA THR A 372 -7.68 0.38 -18.43
C THR A 372 -8.53 1.54 -17.97
N CYS A 373 -7.93 2.69 -17.70
CA CYS A 373 -8.59 3.76 -16.94
C CYS A 373 -9.39 4.75 -17.78
N GLY A 374 -9.75 4.35 -19.00
CA GLY A 374 -10.39 5.24 -19.96
C GLY A 374 -9.46 6.39 -20.39
N VAL A 375 -10.05 7.43 -20.95
CA VAL A 375 -9.33 8.63 -21.39
C VAL A 375 -9.66 9.77 -20.45
N SER A 376 -8.63 10.40 -19.88
CA SER A 376 -8.82 11.55 -18.98
C SER A 376 -9.41 12.76 -19.73
N PRO A 377 -9.91 13.79 -19.03
CA PRO A 377 -10.32 15.05 -19.66
C PRO A 377 -9.21 15.74 -20.46
N ALA A 378 -7.94 15.56 -20.05
CA ALA A 378 -6.76 16.10 -20.76
C ALA A 378 -6.31 15.20 -21.92
N GLY A 379 -6.82 13.96 -22.00
CA GLY A 379 -6.52 13.01 -23.07
C GLY A 379 -5.50 11.94 -22.69
N GLU A 380 -5.07 11.91 -21.43
CA GLU A 380 -4.17 10.93 -20.83
C GLU A 380 -4.80 9.53 -20.84
N LYS A 381 -3.96 8.49 -20.88
CA LYS A 381 -4.39 7.09 -21.05
C LYS A 381 -3.42 6.17 -20.33
N THR A 382 -3.92 5.03 -19.88
CA THR A 382 -3.08 3.95 -19.33
C THR A 382 -2.12 3.41 -20.40
N ILE A 383 -0.84 3.34 -20.05
CA ILE A 383 0.21 2.70 -20.84
C ILE A 383 0.19 1.19 -20.57
N THR A 384 0.28 0.40 -21.64
CA THR A 384 0.47 -1.05 -21.58
C THR A 384 1.95 -1.37 -21.76
N ILE A 385 2.48 -2.20 -20.85
CA ILE A 385 3.86 -2.68 -20.89
C ILE A 385 3.88 -4.22 -20.94
N GLU A 386 4.83 -4.80 -21.68
CA GLU A 386 5.18 -6.23 -21.60
C GLU A 386 6.71 -6.35 -21.64
N TYR A 387 7.29 -7.09 -20.70
CA TYR A 387 8.71 -7.38 -20.68
C TYR A 387 8.98 -8.87 -20.86
N ARG A 388 10.05 -9.17 -21.59
CA ARG A 388 10.64 -10.51 -21.63
C ARG A 388 12.12 -10.43 -21.36
N SER A 389 12.53 -11.13 -20.31
CA SER A 389 13.94 -11.37 -19.97
C SER A 389 14.75 -11.90 -21.15
N ALA A 390 16.03 -11.55 -21.18
CA ALA A 390 16.95 -11.92 -22.26
C ALA A 390 17.14 -13.45 -22.39
N ASP A 391 17.07 -14.18 -21.28
CA ASP A 391 17.14 -15.64 -21.25
C ASP A 391 15.76 -16.31 -21.48
N GLY A 392 14.69 -15.53 -21.49
CA GLY A 392 13.32 -15.99 -21.64
C GLY A 392 12.74 -16.66 -20.39
N GLY A 393 13.39 -16.56 -19.23
CA GLY A 393 12.92 -17.10 -17.96
C GLY A 393 11.70 -16.37 -17.39
N VAL A 394 11.64 -15.05 -17.62
CA VAL A 394 10.52 -14.17 -17.25
C VAL A 394 9.82 -13.63 -18.50
N ASN A 395 8.49 -13.73 -18.50
CA ASN A 395 7.54 -13.06 -19.38
C ASN A 395 6.40 -12.52 -18.52
N THR A 396 6.33 -11.20 -18.37
CA THR A 396 5.39 -10.51 -17.48
C THR A 396 3.94 -10.60 -17.95
N GLY A 397 3.71 -10.97 -19.21
CA GLY A 397 2.44 -10.64 -19.86
C GLY A 397 2.24 -9.12 -19.95
N TYR A 398 1.02 -8.71 -20.30
CA TYR A 398 0.67 -7.29 -20.25
C TYR A 398 0.43 -6.86 -18.82
N PHE A 399 0.96 -5.70 -18.49
CA PHE A 399 0.69 -4.96 -17.28
C PHE A 399 0.45 -3.48 -17.62
N TRP A 400 -0.08 -2.75 -16.66
CA TRP A 400 -0.62 -1.42 -16.90
C TRP A 400 0.00 -0.37 -15.97
N VAL A 401 0.21 0.81 -16.53
CA VAL A 401 0.78 1.98 -15.85
C VAL A 401 -0.11 3.17 -16.16
N THR A 402 -0.61 3.84 -15.13
CA THR A 402 -1.55 4.98 -15.24
C THR A 402 -1.02 6.15 -14.41
N ALA A 403 -1.01 7.35 -14.97
CA ALA A 403 -0.45 8.56 -14.36
C ALA A 403 1.00 8.31 -13.89
N PHE A 404 1.90 8.05 -14.83
CA PHE A 404 3.33 8.05 -14.55
C PHE A 404 4.01 8.89 -15.61
N GLU A 405 4.85 9.81 -15.18
CA GLU A 405 5.60 10.72 -16.05
C GLU A 405 6.91 10.09 -16.49
N GLU A 406 7.44 9.12 -15.75
CA GLU A 406 8.78 8.59 -15.94
C GLU A 406 8.88 7.07 -15.88
N LEU A 407 9.69 6.51 -16.79
CA LEU A 407 10.10 5.10 -16.80
C LEU A 407 11.62 5.01 -16.74
N GLN A 408 12.15 4.33 -15.73
CA GLN A 408 13.57 4.00 -15.66
C GLN A 408 13.81 2.52 -15.95
N ILE A 409 14.84 2.24 -16.76
CA ILE A 409 15.34 0.90 -17.05
C ILE A 409 16.71 0.72 -16.43
N GLY A 410 16.80 -0.28 -15.56
CA GLY A 410 18.00 -0.67 -14.83
C GLY A 410 18.37 0.28 -13.69
N ILE A 411 19.53 0.02 -13.08
CA ILE A 411 20.06 0.77 -11.93
C ILE A 411 21.53 1.15 -12.15
N GLY A 412 22.00 2.15 -11.41
CA GLY A 412 23.38 2.62 -11.46
C GLY A 412 23.74 3.40 -12.72
N ALA A 413 25.04 3.50 -13.02
CA ALA A 413 25.55 4.41 -14.05
C ALA A 413 25.01 4.13 -15.46
N GLY A 414 24.65 2.87 -15.76
CA GLY A 414 24.10 2.46 -17.05
C GLY A 414 22.59 2.66 -17.20
N ALA A 415 21.86 3.01 -16.13
CA ALA A 415 20.41 3.15 -16.19
C ALA A 415 19.98 4.24 -17.17
N GLN A 416 18.81 4.04 -17.77
CA GLN A 416 18.21 4.93 -18.76
C GLN A 416 16.86 5.40 -18.25
N VAL A 417 16.61 6.70 -18.26
CA VAL A 417 15.35 7.30 -17.81
C VAL A 417 14.62 7.88 -19.02
N TYR A 418 13.34 7.60 -19.13
CA TYR A 418 12.48 7.99 -20.23
C TYR A 418 11.33 8.83 -19.69
N SER A 419 11.05 9.95 -20.35
CA SER A 419 9.79 10.66 -20.15
C SER A 419 8.67 9.91 -20.87
N ILE A 420 7.52 9.81 -20.22
CA ILE A 420 6.29 9.22 -20.72
C ILE A 420 5.39 10.36 -21.22
N ASP A 421 4.90 10.22 -22.45
CA ASP A 421 3.78 11.00 -22.99
C ASP A 421 2.61 10.04 -23.12
N ASP A 422 1.74 10.03 -22.11
CA ASP A 422 0.60 9.14 -21.97
C ASP A 422 -0.63 9.59 -22.78
N VAL A 423 -0.60 10.81 -23.33
CA VAL A 423 -1.54 11.29 -24.32
C VAL A 423 -1.21 10.68 -25.69
N ALA A 424 0.06 10.76 -26.11
CA ALA A 424 0.53 10.22 -27.38
C ALA A 424 0.82 8.70 -27.32
N GLY A 425 1.07 8.17 -26.13
CA GLY A 425 1.46 6.77 -25.91
C GLY A 425 2.90 6.47 -26.29
N THR A 426 3.80 7.40 -26.01
CA THR A 426 5.21 7.31 -26.39
C THR A 426 6.11 7.48 -25.20
N VAL A 427 7.28 6.87 -25.24
CA VAL A 427 8.36 7.09 -24.28
C VAL A 427 9.59 7.60 -25.00
N THR A 428 10.26 8.60 -24.44
CA THR A 428 11.43 9.25 -25.03
C THR A 428 12.56 9.26 -24.03
N LEU A 429 13.73 8.75 -24.43
CA LEU A 429 14.91 8.76 -23.58
C LEU A 429 15.28 10.21 -23.25
N ASP A 430 15.33 10.54 -21.96
CA ASP A 430 15.76 11.84 -21.47
C ASP A 430 16.99 11.67 -20.58
N PRO A 431 18.20 11.94 -21.11
CA PRO A 431 19.44 11.80 -20.36
C PRO A 431 19.65 12.92 -19.32
N SER A 432 18.76 13.92 -19.25
CA SER A 432 18.81 14.99 -18.25
C SER A 432 18.09 14.65 -16.95
N LEU A 433 17.20 13.66 -16.98
CA LEU A 433 16.52 13.17 -15.78
C LEU A 433 17.48 12.43 -14.85
N GLU A 434 17.31 12.67 -13.56
CA GLU A 434 18.12 12.00 -12.53
C GLU A 434 17.78 10.53 -12.44
N LYS A 435 18.74 9.68 -12.04
CA LYS A 435 18.55 8.24 -11.92
C LYS A 435 18.19 7.87 -10.49
N THR A 436 17.11 7.14 -10.30
CA THR A 436 16.76 6.60 -8.99
C THR A 436 17.74 5.48 -8.63
N THR A 437 18.27 5.55 -7.42
CA THR A 437 18.96 4.44 -6.76
C THR A 437 18.02 3.84 -5.73
N PRO A 438 17.71 2.53 -5.80
CA PRO A 438 16.82 1.93 -4.81
C PRO A 438 17.36 2.09 -3.39
N PRO A 439 16.50 2.44 -2.41
CA PRO A 439 16.90 2.44 -1.02
C PRO A 439 17.26 1.01 -0.57
N ALA A 440 18.15 0.92 0.42
CA ALA A 440 18.51 -0.36 1.02
C ALA A 440 17.63 -0.63 2.23
N LEU A 441 17.04 -1.83 2.30
CA LEU A 441 16.41 -2.32 3.52
C LEU A 441 17.47 -2.44 4.63
N ASP A 442 17.22 -1.82 5.78
CA ASP A 442 18.05 -2.04 6.96
C ASP A 442 17.89 -3.51 7.40
N PRO A 443 18.97 -4.32 7.39
CA PRO A 443 18.89 -5.72 7.78
C PRO A 443 18.46 -5.91 9.25
N ALA A 444 18.50 -4.87 10.08
CA ALA A 444 18.00 -4.91 11.46
C ALA A 444 16.49 -5.18 11.52
N TYR A 445 15.69 -4.75 10.53
CA TYR A 445 14.25 -5.02 10.52
C TYR A 445 13.94 -6.51 10.45
N CYS A 446 14.74 -7.26 9.69
CA CYS A 446 14.58 -8.70 9.48
C CYS A 446 15.53 -9.54 10.34
N ALA A 447 16.26 -8.94 11.28
CA ALA A 447 17.13 -9.68 12.18
C ALA A 447 16.33 -10.38 13.28
N SER A 448 16.83 -11.53 13.75
CA SER A 448 16.31 -12.14 14.98
C SER A 448 16.51 -11.20 16.17
N LYS A 449 15.47 -10.97 16.98
CA LYS A 449 15.60 -10.19 18.22
C LYS A 449 16.25 -11.06 19.31
N GLY A 450 17.34 -10.55 19.90
CA GLY A 450 18.25 -11.28 20.79
C GLY A 450 17.99 -11.08 22.28
#